data_AF-A0A9D2UPH9-F1
#
_entry.id   AF-A0A9D2UPH9-F1
#
_cell.length_a   1.000
_cell.length_b   1.000
_cell.length_c   1.000
_cell.angle_alpha   90.00
_cell.angle_beta   90.00
_cell.angle_gamma   90.00
#
_symmetry.space_group_name_H-M   'P 1'
#
loop_
_entity.id
_entity.type
_entity.pdbx_description
1 polymer ?
#
loop_
_entity_poly.entity_id
_entity_poly.type
_entity_poly.pdbx_seq_one_letter_code
_entity_poly.pdbx_strand_id
1 'polypeptide(L)'
;MPEPSTYRPATGSIPTSAGVYKFRDPDRRVIYVGKAKNLRNRLNSYFANPAQLHPRTSTMVHTANSVEWTVVDTEVEALQLEWTWINEFNPRFNVMFRDDKSYP
;
A
#
# COMPACT_ATOMS: atom_id res chain seq x y z
N MET A 1 16.57 4.79 -9.31
CA MET A 1 15.20 4.56 -8.79
C MET A 1 15.32 3.63 -7.61
N PRO A 2 14.49 3.74 -6.57
CA PRO A 2 14.52 2.77 -5.47
C PRO A 2 14.17 1.37 -6.00
N GLU A 3 14.91 0.38 -5.51
CA GLU A 3 14.72 -1.03 -5.84
C GLU A 3 13.76 -1.67 -4.82
N PRO A 4 12.62 -2.28 -5.21
CA PRO A 4 11.66 -2.83 -4.25
C PRO A 4 12.25 -3.85 -3.26
N SER A 5 13.32 -4.55 -3.66
CA SER A 5 14.04 -5.49 -2.81
C SER A 5 14.73 -4.84 -1.61
N THR A 6 15.10 -3.55 -1.68
CA THR A 6 15.87 -2.88 -0.61
C THR A 6 15.01 -2.43 0.56
N TYR A 7 13.70 -2.27 0.36
CA TYR A 7 12.77 -1.83 1.41
C TYR A 7 11.65 -2.82 1.68
N ARG A 8 11.65 -3.97 0.98
CA ARG A 8 10.74 -5.07 1.24
C ARG A 8 10.86 -5.51 2.71
N PRO A 9 9.79 -5.41 3.52
CA PRO A 9 9.82 -5.91 4.88
C PRO A 9 10.03 -7.43 4.89
N ALA A 10 10.70 -7.93 5.92
CA ALA A 10 10.81 -9.37 6.12
C ALA A 10 9.40 -9.97 6.24
N THR A 11 9.07 -11.00 5.46
CA THR A 11 7.71 -11.56 5.42
C THR A 11 7.17 -11.93 6.81
N GLY A 12 8.03 -12.42 7.70
CA GLY A 12 7.68 -12.78 9.08
C GLY A 12 7.37 -11.60 9.99
N SER A 13 7.88 -10.40 9.68
CA SER A 13 7.61 -9.19 10.48
C SER A 13 6.27 -8.52 10.13
N ILE A 14 5.65 -8.91 9.01
CA ILE A 14 4.34 -8.39 8.60
C ILE A 14 3.26 -9.22 9.29
N PRO A 15 2.32 -8.62 10.04
CA PRO A 15 1.24 -9.35 10.69
C PRO A 15 0.23 -9.92 9.68
N THR A 16 -0.48 -10.97 10.06
CA THR A 16 -1.61 -11.52 9.28
C THR A 16 -2.94 -10.84 9.58
N SER A 17 -2.95 -9.85 10.46
CA SER A 17 -4.12 -9.08 10.85
C SER A 17 -4.59 -8.12 9.75
N ALA A 18 -5.81 -7.62 9.92
CA ALA A 18 -6.32 -6.50 9.14
C ALA A 18 -5.55 -5.22 9.47
N GLY A 19 -5.52 -4.29 8.52
CA GLY A 19 -4.84 -3.02 8.72
C GLY A 19 -4.82 -2.13 7.48
N VAL A 20 -4.29 -0.93 7.69
CA VAL A 20 -4.04 0.06 6.65
C VAL A 20 -2.54 0.24 6.49
N TYR A 21 -2.07 0.33 5.26
CA TYR A 21 -0.67 0.50 4.92
C TYR A 21 -0.47 1.70 4.00
N LYS A 22 0.73 2.27 4.03
CA LYS A 22 1.11 3.39 3.17
C LYS A 22 2.53 3.22 2.65
N PHE A 23 2.71 3.43 1.35
CA PHE A 23 4.01 3.52 0.72
C PHE A 23 4.48 4.98 0.71
N ARG A 24 5.77 5.19 0.95
CA ARG A 24 6.39 6.51 0.88
C ARG A 24 7.53 6.54 -0.14
N ASP A 25 7.78 7.71 -0.72
CA ASP A 25 8.94 7.96 -1.57
C ASP A 25 10.19 8.35 -0.74
N PRO A 26 11.37 8.53 -1.39
CA PRO A 26 12.58 9.00 -0.72
C PRO A 26 12.46 10.32 0.05
N ASP A 27 11.52 11.19 -0.34
CA ASP A 27 11.25 12.46 0.33
C ASP A 27 10.28 12.29 1.53
N ARG A 28 9.94 11.05 1.90
CA ARG A 28 8.97 10.66 2.93
C ARG A 28 7.53 11.06 2.62
N ARG A 29 7.20 11.43 1.39
CA ARG A 29 5.82 11.72 0.98
C ARG A 29 5.04 10.43 0.85
N VAL A 30 3.81 10.41 1.35
CA VAL A 30 2.91 9.27 1.13
C VAL A 30 2.46 9.29 -0.32
N ILE A 31 2.76 8.21 -1.05
CA ILE A 31 2.47 8.11 -2.48
C ILE A 31 1.32 7.14 -2.78
N TYR A 32 1.03 6.22 -1.85
CA TYR A 32 -0.08 5.29 -1.93
C TYR A 32 -0.53 4.88 -0.53
N VAL A 33 -1.83 4.72 -0.35
CA VAL A 33 -2.49 4.17 0.84
C VAL A 33 -3.42 3.03 0.40
N GLY A 34 -3.45 1.95 1.15
CA GLY A 34 -4.41 0.87 0.95
C GLY A 34 -4.75 0.15 2.25
N LYS A 35 -5.87 -0.57 2.27
CA LYS A 35 -6.22 -1.49 3.37
C LYS A 35 -6.14 -2.96 2.98
N ALA A 36 -6.03 -3.83 3.98
CA ALA A 36 -6.00 -5.27 3.81
C ALA A 36 -6.75 -5.98 4.95
N LYS A 37 -7.42 -7.10 4.63
CA LYS A 37 -7.89 -8.07 5.64
C LYS A 37 -6.72 -8.89 6.22
N ASN A 38 -5.64 -9.03 5.45
CA ASN A 38 -4.40 -9.69 5.83
C ASN A 38 -3.21 -8.89 5.27
N LEU A 39 -2.52 -8.15 6.13
CA LEU A 39 -1.41 -7.28 5.74
C LEU A 39 -0.27 -8.05 5.07
N ARG A 40 0.11 -9.22 5.59
CA ARG A 40 1.19 -10.05 5.01
C ARG A 40 0.91 -10.44 3.56
N ASN A 41 -0.27 -11.00 3.29
CA ASN A 41 -0.64 -11.43 1.94
C ASN A 41 -0.68 -10.22 0.99
N ARG A 42 -1.30 -9.13 1.43
CA ARG A 42 -1.44 -7.93 0.60
C ARG A 42 -0.09 -7.29 0.31
N LEU A 43 0.75 -7.07 1.31
CA LEU A 43 2.06 -6.44 1.14
C LEU A 43 3.00 -7.31 0.30
N ASN A 44 3.01 -8.63 0.49
CA ASN A 44 3.80 -9.53 -0.35
C ASN A 44 3.45 -9.45 -1.84
N SER A 45 2.17 -9.21 -2.18
CA SER A 45 1.73 -9.11 -3.58
C SER A 45 2.40 -7.97 -4.36
N TYR A 46 2.79 -6.89 -3.67
CA TYR A 46 3.51 -5.76 -4.28
C TYR A 46 4.95 -6.09 -4.65
N PHE A 47 5.55 -7.11 -4.02
CA PHE A 47 6.93 -7.55 -4.24
C PHE A 47 7.01 -8.86 -5.01
N ALA A 48 5.93 -9.24 -5.70
CA ALA A 48 5.93 -10.33 -6.67
C ALA A 48 6.80 -9.97 -7.89
N ASN A 49 6.93 -10.90 -8.84
CA ASN A 49 7.68 -10.66 -10.07
C ASN A 49 7.17 -9.39 -10.76
N PRO A 50 8.03 -8.38 -11.04
CA PRO A 50 7.61 -7.13 -11.69
C PRO A 50 6.87 -7.33 -13.02
N ALA A 51 7.19 -8.40 -13.77
CA ALA A 51 6.52 -8.75 -15.02
C ALA A 51 5.05 -9.16 -14.85
N GLN A 52 4.65 -9.53 -13.63
CA GLN A 52 3.28 -9.93 -13.29
C GLN A 52 2.49 -8.78 -12.63
N LEU A 53 3.15 -7.67 -12.29
CA LEU A 53 2.49 -6.53 -11.69
C LEU A 53 1.80 -5.68 -12.77
N HIS A 54 0.61 -5.18 -12.45
CA HIS A 54 -0.02 -4.14 -13.26
C HIS A 54 0.95 -2.93 -13.41
N PRO A 55 1.08 -2.30 -14.60
CA PRO A 55 2.07 -1.25 -14.83
C PRO A 55 2.06 -0.14 -13.78
N ARG A 56 0.87 0.34 -13.39
CA ARG A 56 0.70 1.35 -12.33
C ARG A 56 1.25 0.90 -10.97
N THR A 57 1.04 -0.37 -10.60
CA THR A 57 1.56 -0.94 -9.36
C THR A 57 3.07 -1.07 -9.42
N SER A 58 3.60 -1.53 -10.55
CA SER A 58 5.05 -1.57 -10.79
C SER A 58 5.68 -0.18 -10.66
N THR A 59 5.10 0.85 -11.27
CA THR A 59 5.58 2.24 -11.12
C THR A 59 5.51 2.73 -9.67
N MET A 60 4.45 2.38 -8.94
CA MET A 60 4.29 2.77 -7.55
C MET A 60 5.38 2.17 -6.66
N VAL A 61 5.65 0.86 -6.78
CA VAL A 61 6.68 0.21 -5.96
C VAL A 61 8.10 0.68 -6.33
N HIS A 62 8.38 0.94 -7.61
CA HIS A 62 9.68 1.52 -8.01
C HIS A 62 9.78 3.04 -7.74
N THR A 63 8.71 3.69 -7.29
CA THR A 63 8.78 5.04 -6.70
C THR A 63 9.05 4.97 -5.21
N ALA A 64 8.45 4.01 -4.52
CA ALA A 64 8.49 3.91 -3.07
C ALA A 64 9.91 3.60 -2.57
N ASN A 65 10.25 4.04 -1.36
CA ASN A 65 11.45 3.62 -0.63
C ASN A 65 11.13 2.91 0.69
N SER A 66 9.86 2.87 1.09
CA SER A 66 9.43 2.32 2.38
C SER A 66 7.93 2.05 2.37
N VAL A 67 7.51 1.18 3.28
CA VAL A 67 6.11 0.88 3.56
C VAL A 67 5.91 0.79 5.08
N GLU A 68 4.85 1.44 5.56
CA GLU A 68 4.41 1.45 6.96
C GLU A 68 2.99 0.90 7.05
N TRP A 69 2.59 0.35 8.20
CA TRP A 69 1.23 -0.13 8.43
C TRP A 69 0.75 0.08 9.87
N THR A 70 -0.56 0.13 10.02
CA THR A 70 -1.29 0.15 11.29
C THR A 70 -2.27 -1.02 11.30
N VAL A 71 -2.19 -1.86 12.33
CA VAL A 71 -3.15 -2.94 12.57
C VAL A 71 -4.43 -2.34 13.16
N VAL A 72 -5.58 -2.87 12.74
CA VAL A 72 -6.90 -2.46 13.24
C VAL A 72 -7.73 -3.71 13.57
N ASP A 73 -8.74 -3.55 14.41
CA ASP A 73 -9.54 -4.66 14.92
C ASP A 73 -10.72 -4.99 14.00
N THR A 74 -11.22 -4.00 13.25
CA THR A 74 -12.39 -4.17 12.38
C THR A 74 -12.17 -3.68 10.94
N GLU A 75 -12.92 -4.24 9.99
CA GLU A 75 -12.92 -3.75 8.60
C GLU A 75 -13.43 -2.31 8.47
N VAL A 76 -14.31 -1.89 9.38
CA VAL A 76 -14.86 -0.52 9.41
C VAL A 76 -13.78 0.48 9.82
N GLU A 77 -12.98 0.18 10.84
CA GLU A 77 -11.82 1.00 11.22
C GLU A 77 -10.79 1.07 10.09
N ALA A 78 -10.53 -0.05 9.40
CA ALA A 78 -9.63 -0.07 8.25
C ALA A 78 -10.11 0.88 7.15
N LEU A 79 -11.42 0.88 6.87
CA LEU A 79 -12.03 1.75 5.87
C LEU A 79 -11.94 3.23 6.28
N GLN A 80 -12.27 3.55 7.53
CA GLN A 80 -12.21 4.92 8.06
C GLN A 80 -10.77 5.45 8.03
N LEU A 81 -9.80 4.67 8.51
CA LEU A 81 -8.41 5.08 8.56
C LEU A 81 -7.80 5.23 7.14
N GLU A 82 -8.11 4.31 6.23
CA GLU A 82 -7.72 4.45 4.81
C GLU A 82 -8.29 5.74 4.21
N TRP A 83 -9.58 5.99 4.39
CA TRP A 83 -10.22 7.21 3.90
C TRP A 83 -9.58 8.47 4.49
N THR A 84 -9.35 8.51 5.80
CA THR A 84 -8.69 9.63 6.47
C THR A 84 -7.31 9.89 5.87
N TRP A 85 -6.47 8.86 5.71
CA TRP A 85 -5.12 9.02 5.14
C TRP A 85 -5.12 9.37 3.65
N ILE A 86 -6.08 8.87 2.87
CA ILE A 86 -6.19 9.27 1.46
C ILE A 86 -6.54 10.76 1.36
N ASN A 87 -7.47 11.26 2.19
CA ASN A 87 -7.83 12.68 2.18
C ASN A 87 -6.72 13.57 2.75
N GLU A 88 -6.07 13.14 3.84
CA GLU A 88 -4.98 13.88 4.49
C GLU A 88 -3.76 14.01 3.57
N PHE A 89 -3.35 12.92 2.92
CA PHE A 89 -2.10 12.89 2.15
C PHE A 89 -2.27 13.10 0.65
N ASN A 90 -3.49 12.98 0.12
CA ASN A 90 -3.81 13.02 -1.31
C ASN A 90 -2.78 12.26 -2.19
N PRO A 91 -2.57 10.95 -1.96
CA PRO A 91 -1.43 10.24 -2.54
C PRO A 91 -1.57 10.07 -4.05
N ARG A 92 -0.51 10.39 -4.81
CA ARG A 92 -0.54 10.43 -6.28
C ARG A 92 -0.94 9.11 -6.96
N PHE A 93 -0.70 7.96 -6.32
CA PHE A 93 -1.06 6.65 -6.89
C PHE A 93 -2.43 6.15 -6.43
N ASN A 94 -3.07 6.77 -5.43
CA ASN A 94 -4.48 6.50 -5.16
C ASN A 94 -5.32 7.10 -6.29
N VAL A 95 -6.21 6.28 -6.87
CA VAL A 95 -7.24 6.82 -7.75
C VAL A 95 -8.22 7.54 -6.84
N MET A 96 -8.33 8.87 -6.94
CA MET A 96 -9.48 9.55 -6.35
C MET A 96 -10.72 8.90 -6.97
N PHE A 97 -11.56 8.31 -6.14
CA PHE A 97 -12.79 7.65 -6.57
C PHE A 97 -13.66 8.64 -7.35
N ARG A 98 -13.49 8.66 -8.67
CA ARG A 98 -14.58 8.94 -9.61
C ARG A 98 -15.21 7.58 -9.89
N ASP A 99 -15.99 7.15 -8.91
CA ASP A 99 -17.10 6.19 -8.89
C ASP A 99 -17.12 4.93 -9.78
N ASP A 100 -16.06 4.51 -10.48
CA ASP A 100 -16.27 3.50 -11.54
C ASP A 100 -15.19 2.43 -11.73
N LYS A 101 -14.40 2.06 -10.71
CA LYS A 101 -13.60 0.82 -10.80
C LYS A 101 -13.46 0.09 -9.47
N SER A 102 -14.26 -0.97 -9.31
CA SER A 102 -13.84 -2.18 -8.61
C SER A 102 -12.58 -2.70 -9.30
N TYR A 103 -11.44 -2.69 -8.60
CA TYR A 103 -10.30 -3.50 -9.03
C TYR A 103 -10.33 -4.84 -8.25
N PRO A 104 -10.05 -5.95 -8.95
CA PRO A 104 -10.31 -7.33 -8.52
C PRO A 104 -9.53 -7.77 -7.27
#